data_AF-A0A242L830-F1
#
_entry.id   AF-A0A242L830-F1
#
_cell.length_a   1.000
_cell.length_b   1.000
_cell.length_c   1.000
_cell.angle_alpha   90.00
_cell.angle_beta   90.00
_cell.angle_gamma   90.00
#
_symmetry.space_group_name_H-M   'P 1'
#
loop_
_entity.id
_entity.type
_entity.pdbx_description
1 polymer ?
#
loop_
_entity_poly.entity_id
_entity_poly.type
_entity_poly.pdbx_seq_one_letter_code
_entity_poly.pdbx_strand_id
1 'polypeptide(L)'
;MQIIIFINFISFILLFLGIYIDYRKIQKLYLIFSLSAIIATVINLIPNISSTLSIISLILEVICLISVVLMYIFLKKNNLDRRANLTFLIFFLTETIIILNNLINW
;
A
#
# COMPACT_ATOMS: atom_id res chain seq x y z
N MET A 1 -4.02 14.32 -8.18
CA MET A 1 -3.35 13.00 -8.17
C MET A 1 -2.06 13.00 -7.35
N GLN A 2 -1.09 13.88 -7.64
CA GLN A 2 0.23 13.89 -6.98
C GLN A 2 0.17 13.98 -5.44
N ILE A 3 -0.73 14.79 -4.88
CA ILE A 3 -0.90 14.92 -3.41
C ILE A 3 -1.38 13.61 -2.78
N ILE A 4 -2.27 12.87 -3.45
CA ILE A 4 -2.81 11.59 -2.94
C ILE A 4 -1.73 10.51 -2.95
N ILE A 5 -0.94 10.45 -4.01
CA ILE A 5 0.24 9.57 -4.12
C ILE A 5 1.25 9.89 -3.02
N PHE A 6 1.46 11.17 -2.73
CA PHE A 6 2.37 11.61 -1.67
C PHE A 6 1.87 11.21 -0.26
N ILE A 7 0.58 11.37 0.04
CA ILE A 7 -0.02 10.92 1.32
C ILE A 7 0.09 9.39 1.46
N ASN A 8 -0.15 8.66 0.37
CA ASN A 8 0.01 7.22 0.32
C ASN A 8 1.45 6.81 0.64
N PHE A 9 2.43 7.47 0.01
CA PHE A 9 3.86 7.24 0.25
C PHE A 9 4.29 7.55 1.70
N ILE A 10 3.79 8.64 2.29
CA ILE A 10 4.05 8.93 3.72
C ILE A 10 3.45 7.84 4.61
N SER A 11 2.21 7.42 4.32
CA SER A 11 1.52 6.38 5.07
C SER A 11 2.24 5.03 4.98
N PHE A 12 2.79 4.71 3.79
CA PHE A 12 3.69 3.58 3.58
C PHE A 12 4.94 3.68 4.47
N ILE A 13 5.63 4.81 4.47
CA ILE A 13 6.82 5.03 5.31
C ILE A 13 6.47 4.87 6.80
N LEU A 14 5.33 5.36 7.25
CA LEU A 14 4.89 5.22 8.64
C LEU A 14 4.55 3.78 9.02
N LEU A 15 3.94 3.02 8.10
CA LEU A 15 3.74 1.58 8.26
C LEU A 15 5.06 0.81 8.23
N PHE A 16 6.03 1.29 7.44
CA PHE A 16 7.33 0.67 7.25
C PHE A 16 8.28 0.88 8.43
N LEU A 17 8.33 2.12 8.93
CA LEU A 17 9.09 2.51 10.13
C LEU A 17 8.53 1.87 11.40
N GLY A 18 7.33 1.29 11.34
CA GLY A 18 6.92 0.26 12.27
C GLY A 18 7.02 0.71 13.70
N ILE A 19 6.22 1.70 14.09
CA ILE A 19 6.40 2.31 15.40
C ILE A 19 6.34 1.25 16.53
N TYR A 20 5.61 0.12 16.41
CA TYR A 20 5.69 -1.01 17.37
C TYR A 20 5.06 -2.32 16.81
N ILE A 21 5.59 -2.93 15.75
CA ILE A 21 5.05 -4.20 15.23
C ILE A 21 6.08 -5.33 15.37
N ASP A 22 5.73 -6.43 16.04
CA ASP A 22 6.55 -7.64 16.08
C ASP A 22 6.44 -8.40 14.75
N TYR A 23 7.27 -8.00 13.79
CA TYR A 23 7.25 -8.47 12.41
C TYR A 23 7.52 -9.97 12.25
N ARG A 24 8.03 -10.68 13.27
CA ARG A 24 8.39 -12.12 13.16
C ARG A 24 7.23 -12.99 12.70
N LYS A 25 5.99 -12.68 13.11
CA LYS A 25 4.80 -13.48 12.75
C LYS A 25 4.22 -13.15 11.38
N ILE A 26 4.46 -11.94 10.86
CA ILE A 26 3.89 -11.45 9.60
C ILE A 26 4.97 -11.08 8.57
N GLN A 27 6.21 -11.51 8.79
CA GLN A 27 7.39 -11.09 8.01
C GLN A 27 7.21 -11.31 6.52
N LYS A 28 6.66 -12.47 6.12
CA LYS A 28 6.41 -12.80 4.70
C LYS A 28 5.37 -11.86 4.09
N LEU A 29 4.29 -11.58 4.81
CA LEU A 29 3.18 -10.75 4.34
C LEU A 29 3.61 -9.28 4.24
N TYR A 30 4.42 -8.84 5.19
CA TYR A 30 5.06 -7.53 5.19
C TYR A 30 6.08 -7.36 4.05
N LEU A 31 6.86 -8.40 3.77
CA LEU A 31 7.80 -8.40 2.64
C LEU A 31 7.07 -8.30 1.30
N ILE A 32 5.96 -9.05 1.13
CA ILE A 32 5.12 -8.98 -0.06
C ILE A 32 4.52 -7.59 -0.23
N PHE A 33 3.95 -7.03 0.84
CA PHE A 33 3.42 -5.67 0.87
C PHE A 33 4.46 -4.61 0.47
N SER A 34 5.64 -4.66 1.10
CA SER A 34 6.70 -3.68 0.85
C SER A 34 7.26 -3.76 -0.56
N LEU A 35 7.48 -4.98 -1.08
CA LEU A 35 7.88 -5.18 -2.47
C LEU A 35 6.82 -4.68 -3.45
N SER A 36 5.53 -5.02 -3.24
CA SER A 36 4.48 -4.61 -4.17
C SER A 36 4.30 -3.09 -4.20
N ALA A 37 4.33 -2.43 -3.04
CA ALA A 37 4.21 -0.97 -2.93
C ALA A 37 5.40 -0.23 -3.59
N ILE A 38 6.63 -0.71 -3.37
CA ILE A 38 7.83 -0.12 -4.00
C ILE A 38 7.77 -0.27 -5.52
N ILE A 39 7.43 -1.47 -6.02
CA ILE A 39 7.37 -1.69 -7.47
C ILE A 39 6.26 -0.86 -8.10
N ALA A 40 5.06 -0.80 -7.49
CA ALA A 40 3.95 0.01 -7.99
C ALA A 40 4.28 1.52 -8.05
N THR A 41 4.90 2.06 -6.99
CA THR A 41 5.31 3.48 -6.96
C THR A 41 6.39 3.79 -7.99
N VAL A 42 7.37 2.90 -8.19
CA VAL A 42 8.40 3.06 -9.23
C VAL A 42 7.80 3.03 -10.63
N ILE A 43 6.88 2.10 -10.90
CA ILE A 43 6.17 2.02 -12.18
C ILE A 43 5.39 3.32 -12.42
N ASN A 44 4.59 3.78 -11.46
CA ASN A 44 3.80 5.00 -11.57
C ASN A 44 4.61 6.31 -11.71
N LEU A 45 5.92 6.31 -11.40
CA LEU A 45 6.81 7.45 -11.60
C LEU A 45 7.31 7.59 -13.05
N ILE A 46 7.16 6.56 -13.87
CA ILE A 46 7.62 6.58 -15.26
C ILE A 46 6.56 7.30 -16.13
N PRO A 47 6.86 8.48 -16.70
CA PRO A 47 5.94 9.13 -17.63
C PRO A 47 5.82 8.32 -18.94
N ASN A 48 4.62 8.28 -19.52
CA ASN A 48 4.29 7.54 -20.75
C ASN A 48 4.51 6.03 -20.66
N ILE A 49 4.01 5.43 -19.60
CA ILE A 49 4.06 3.99 -19.42
C ILE A 49 3.26 3.25 -20.49
N SER A 50 3.79 2.12 -20.97
CA SER A 50 3.07 1.27 -21.91
C SER A 50 1.81 0.68 -21.26
N SER A 51 0.78 0.42 -22.05
CA SER A 51 -0.47 -0.16 -21.56
C SER A 51 -0.26 -1.44 -20.74
N THR A 52 0.71 -2.28 -21.12
CA THR A 52 1.08 -3.49 -20.38
C THR A 52 1.67 -3.18 -19.00
N LEU A 53 2.53 -2.17 -18.88
CA LEU A 53 3.12 -1.76 -17.60
C LEU A 53 2.06 -1.12 -16.68
N SER A 54 1.07 -0.42 -17.23
CA SER A 54 -0.04 0.09 -16.42
C SER A 54 -0.94 -1.02 -15.86
N ILE A 55 -1.18 -2.12 -16.60
CA ILE A 55 -1.90 -3.30 -16.07
C ILE A 55 -1.13 -3.90 -14.91
N ILE A 56 0.19 -4.06 -15.09
CA ILE A 56 1.06 -4.64 -14.05
C ILE A 56 1.05 -3.75 -12.80
N SER A 57 1.09 -2.42 -12.97
CA SER A 57 0.93 -1.46 -11.87
C SER A 57 -0.38 -1.69 -11.11
N LEU A 58 -1.50 -1.76 -11.84
CA LEU A 58 -2.82 -1.96 -11.27
C LEU A 58 -2.92 -3.30 -10.49
N ILE A 59 -2.36 -4.38 -11.03
CA ILE A 59 -2.30 -5.68 -10.34
C ILE A 59 -1.49 -5.57 -9.06
N LEU A 60 -0.35 -4.87 -9.09
CA LEU A 60 0.51 -4.67 -7.91
C LEU A 60 -0.17 -3.80 -6.84
N GLU A 61 -0.90 -2.75 -7.24
CA GLU A 61 -1.70 -1.92 -6.33
C GLU A 61 -2.81 -2.75 -5.65
N VAL A 62 -3.49 -3.63 -6.40
CA VAL A 62 -4.49 -4.54 -5.82
C VAL A 62 -3.85 -5.53 -4.84
N ILE A 63 -2.70 -6.12 -5.19
CA ILE A 63 -1.96 -7.02 -4.29
C ILE A 63 -1.51 -6.27 -3.02
N CYS A 64 -1.08 -5.01 -3.16
CA CYS A 64 -0.74 -4.13 -2.06
C CYS A 64 -1.92 -3.97 -1.10
N LEU A 65 -3.09 -3.65 -1.64
CA LEU A 65 -4.33 -3.45 -0.89
C LEU A 65 -4.77 -4.73 -0.15
N ILE A 66 -4.72 -5.89 -0.80
CA ILE A 66 -5.01 -7.18 -0.16
C ILE A 66 -4.05 -7.44 1.01
N SER A 67 -2.75 -7.17 0.79
CA SER A 67 -1.71 -7.38 1.80
C SER A 67 -1.91 -6.47 3.02
N VAL A 68 -2.32 -5.21 2.81
CA VAL A 68 -2.68 -4.25 3.87
C VAL A 68 -3.86 -4.74 4.68
N VAL A 69 -4.91 -5.23 4.04
CA VAL A 69 -6.11 -5.75 4.73
C VAL A 69 -5.75 -6.96 5.59
N LEU A 70 -4.98 -7.90 5.04
CA LEU A 70 -4.51 -9.08 5.77
C LEU A 70 -3.60 -8.67 6.95
N MET A 71 -2.65 -7.77 6.74
CA MET A 71 -1.81 -7.22 7.80
C MET A 71 -2.65 -6.57 8.90
N TYR A 72 -3.63 -5.74 8.54
CA TYR A 72 -4.54 -5.09 9.49
C TYR A 72 -5.31 -6.13 10.33
N ILE A 73 -5.84 -7.19 9.72
CA ILE A 73 -6.55 -8.26 10.45
C ILE A 73 -5.61 -8.97 11.44
N PHE A 74 -4.43 -9.37 10.99
CA PHE A 74 -3.44 -10.06 11.83
C PHE A 74 -2.99 -9.19 13.01
N LEU A 75 -2.80 -7.90 12.76
CA LEU A 75 -2.32 -6.97 13.76
C LEU A 75 -3.42 -6.52 14.72
N LYS A 76 -4.67 -6.37 14.26
CA LYS A 76 -5.83 -6.12 15.11
C LYS A 76 -6.02 -7.25 16.15
N LYS A 77 -5.72 -8.49 15.77
CA LYS A 77 -5.73 -9.64 16.69
C LYS A 77 -4.68 -9.56 17.81
N ASN A 78 -3.63 -8.76 17.63
CA ASN A 78 -2.53 -8.58 18.57
C ASN A 78 -2.58 -7.24 19.33
N ASN A 79 -3.74 -6.57 19.39
CA ASN A 79 -3.93 -5.26 20.04
C ASN A 79 -3.01 -4.16 19.48
N LEU A 80 -3.20 -3.80 18.21
CA LEU A 80 -2.55 -2.62 17.62
C LEU A 80 -2.86 -1.33 18.38
N ASP A 81 -1.85 -0.49 18.48
CA ASP A 81 -2.02 0.91 18.87
C ASP A 81 -3.00 1.64 17.94
N ARG A 82 -3.80 2.51 18.54
CA ARG A 82 -4.80 3.34 17.83
C ARG A 82 -4.17 4.18 16.70
N ARG A 83 -2.89 4.55 16.84
CA ARG A 83 -2.11 5.30 15.84
C ARG A 83 -1.84 4.46 14.59
N ALA A 84 -1.43 3.20 14.76
CA ALA A 84 -1.18 2.30 13.64
C ALA A 84 -2.48 1.97 12.88
N ASN A 85 -3.59 1.77 13.60
CA ASN A 85 -4.92 1.59 12.98
C ASN A 85 -5.30 2.78 12.08
N LEU A 86 -5.04 4.01 12.54
CA LEU A 86 -5.29 5.22 11.75
C LEU A 86 -4.42 5.24 10.47
N THR A 87 -3.13 4.93 10.59
CA THR A 87 -2.21 4.89 9.43
C THR A 87 -2.62 3.82 8.41
N PHE A 88 -3.01 2.63 8.87
CA PHE A 88 -3.54 1.57 8.01
C PHE A 88 -4.79 2.02 7.24
N LEU A 89 -5.72 2.70 7.94
CA LEU A 89 -6.93 3.22 7.32
C LEU A 89 -6.63 4.29 6.26
N ILE A 90 -5.73 5.24 6.58
CA ILE A 90 -5.34 6.30 5.64
C ILE A 90 -4.69 5.68 4.41
N PHE A 91 -3.74 4.75 4.59
CA PHE A 91 -3.10 4.04 3.49
C PHE A 91 -4.12 3.33 2.60
N PHE A 92 -5.03 2.56 3.21
CA PHE A 92 -6.09 1.85 2.50
C PHE A 92 -6.97 2.80 1.68
N LEU A 93 -7.44 3.89 2.29
CA LEU A 93 -8.28 4.87 1.59
C LEU A 93 -7.51 5.53 0.43
N THR A 94 -6.26 5.93 0.63
CA THR A 94 -5.48 6.54 -0.45
C THR A 94 -5.18 5.56 -1.58
N GLU A 95 -4.89 4.29 -1.27
CA GLU A 95 -4.65 3.25 -2.29
C GLU A 95 -5.93 2.96 -3.08
N THR A 96 -7.09 2.85 -2.42
CA THR A 96 -8.37 2.65 -3.12
C THR A 96 -8.68 3.78 -4.11
N ILE A 97 -8.41 5.04 -3.74
CA ILE A 97 -8.64 6.19 -4.62
C ILE A 97 -7.70 6.15 -5.82
N ILE A 98 -6.43 5.74 -5.64
CA ILE A 98 -5.47 5.60 -6.73
C ILE A 98 -5.96 4.53 -7.72
N ILE A 99 -6.35 3.35 -7.24
CA ILE A 99 -6.85 2.26 -8.08
C ILE A 99 -8.11 2.69 -8.85
N LEU A 100 -9.09 3.30 -8.17
CA LEU A 100 -10.31 3.80 -8.82
C LEU A 100 -10.00 4.82 -9.92
N ASN A 101 -9.07 5.75 -9.66
CA ASN A 101 -8.68 6.74 -10.64
C ASN A 101 -7.92 6.12 -11.83
N ASN A 102 -7.11 5.09 -11.59
CA ASN A 102 -6.44 4.34 -12.66
C ASN A 102 -7.45 3.56 -13.51
N LEU A 103 -8.52 3.01 -12.91
CA LEU A 103 -9.61 2.33 -13.64
C LEU A 103 -10.47 3.29 -14.48
N ILE A 104 -10.70 4.52 -14.01
CA ILE A 104 -11.54 5.51 -14.72
C ILE A 104 -10.79 6.17 -15.88
N ASN A 105 -9.48 6.39 -15.74
CA ASN A 105 -8.65 7.05 -16.76
C ASN A 105 -8.03 6.07 -17.77
N TRP A 106 -8.51 4.83 -17.78
CA TRP A 106 -8.16 3.77 -18.71
C TRP A 106 -9.26 3.64 -19.77
#